data_AF-A0A8X7XU77-F1
#
_entry.id   AF-A0A8X7XU77-F1
#
_cell.length_a   1.000
_cell.length_b   1.000
_cell.length_c   1.000
_cell.angle_alpha   90.00
_cell.angle_beta   90.00
_cell.angle_gamma   90.00
#
_symmetry.space_group_name_H-M   'P 1'
#
loop_
_entity.id
_entity.type
_entity.pdbx_description
1 polymer ?
#
loop_
_entity_poly.entity_id
_entity_poly.type
_entity_poly.pdbx_seq_one_letter_code
_entity_poly.pdbx_strand_id
1 'polypeptide(L)'
;MPLKRSREQGTPSMYKSKLQTVCQQRGWELPTYKVTKQGQDHNSLFSATVTVNATTFSTPSPSSSSKKAQSDAAELAYNHFSLMSPSPSSLAGCPGGSAGENTRPSPGGKSVQDANPTPQSNEAGSVAKNDESFGGMLHLFKNQLQTYAQKRNFSRPVYSCEREGPPHAIRFKCKVTVNGQTYGSRESFPTLSKAENAAAKAALMSLLPNGVEEDESSYKNLLQELAQREGCGLPTYCTEKSGESRAPTFISTVKIDGVSFTGKEARTKKQAEMSAAKIAYTARRR
;
A
#
# COMPACT_ATOMS: atom_id res chain seq x y z
N MET A 1 -14.74 -43.28 20.19
CA MET A 1 -14.61 -42.26 19.13
C MET A 1 -15.26 -40.96 19.61
N PRO A 2 -14.51 -39.88 19.89
CA PRO A 2 -15.10 -38.55 19.96
C PRO A 2 -14.67 -37.71 18.74
N LEU A 3 -15.67 -37.13 18.07
CA LEU A 3 -15.53 -36.19 16.97
C LEU A 3 -14.79 -34.94 17.42
N LYS A 4 -13.56 -34.75 16.95
CA LYS A 4 -12.84 -33.47 17.02
C LYS A 4 -13.52 -32.49 16.05
N ARG A 5 -14.29 -31.55 16.60
CA ARG A 5 -14.65 -30.30 15.89
C ARG A 5 -13.35 -29.56 15.59
N SER A 6 -12.95 -29.55 14.32
CA SER A 6 -11.83 -28.78 13.80
C SER A 6 -12.11 -27.30 14.01
N ARG A 7 -11.50 -26.71 15.06
CA ARG A 7 -11.46 -25.26 15.25
C ARG A 7 -10.41 -24.75 14.26
N GLU A 8 -10.84 -24.24 13.12
CA GLU A 8 -9.96 -23.53 12.18
C GLU A 8 -9.31 -22.37 12.93
N GLN A 9 -8.01 -22.50 13.23
CA GLN A 9 -7.24 -21.39 13.76
C GLN A 9 -6.93 -20.44 12.61
N GLY A 10 -7.81 -19.47 12.39
CA GLY A 10 -7.55 -18.35 11.50
C GLY A 10 -6.35 -17.55 12.00
N THR A 11 -5.40 -17.24 11.12
CA THR A 11 -4.29 -16.36 11.47
C THR A 11 -4.85 -14.96 11.82
N PRO A 12 -4.33 -14.27 12.86
CA PRO A 12 -4.89 -12.99 13.35
C PRO A 12 -4.93 -11.84 12.32
N SER A 13 -4.32 -12.04 11.15
CA SER A 13 -4.27 -11.07 10.06
C SER A 13 -5.45 -11.19 9.10
N MET A 14 -6.18 -12.31 9.04
CA MET A 14 -7.17 -12.52 7.98
C MET A 14 -8.43 -11.67 8.14
N TYR A 15 -8.97 -11.53 9.35
CA TYR A 15 -10.27 -10.87 9.53
C TYR A 15 -10.21 -9.35 9.40
N LYS A 16 -9.07 -8.73 9.71
CA LYS A 16 -8.86 -7.30 9.49
C LYS A 16 -8.88 -6.93 8.02
N SER A 17 -8.15 -7.69 7.19
CA SER A 17 -8.13 -7.49 5.74
C SER A 17 -9.50 -7.73 5.13
N LYS A 18 -10.20 -8.80 5.54
CA LYS A 18 -11.57 -9.09 5.06
C LYS A 18 -12.55 -7.96 5.41
N LEU A 19 -12.51 -7.45 6.65
CA LEU A 19 -13.36 -6.35 7.08
C LEU A 19 -13.03 -5.05 6.32
N GLN A 20 -11.74 -4.76 6.11
CA GLN A 20 -11.30 -3.61 5.32
C GLN A 20 -11.81 -3.69 3.87
N THR A 21 -11.74 -4.87 3.24
CA THR A 21 -12.30 -5.10 1.90
C THR A 21 -13.80 -4.82 1.86
N VAL A 22 -14.56 -5.25 2.86
CA VAL A 22 -16.01 -4.98 2.95
C VAL A 22 -16.29 -3.48 3.06
N CYS A 23 -15.51 -2.76 3.88
CA CYS A 23 -15.67 -1.30 4.03
C CYS A 23 -15.42 -0.60 2.69
N GLN A 24 -14.35 -0.96 1.98
CA GLN A 24 -14.01 -0.39 0.69
C GLN A 24 -15.08 -0.69 -0.39
N GLN A 25 -15.61 -1.92 -0.41
CA GLN A 25 -16.68 -2.31 -1.33
C GLN A 25 -17.99 -1.56 -1.09
N ARG A 26 -18.27 -1.21 0.17
CA ARG A 26 -19.51 -0.50 0.57
C ARG A 26 -19.35 1.02 0.66
N GLY A 27 -18.18 1.56 0.31
CA GLY A 27 -17.88 3.00 0.39
C GLY A 27 -17.85 3.54 1.82
N TRP A 28 -17.60 2.69 2.81
CA TRP A 28 -17.49 3.08 4.22
C TRP A 28 -16.06 3.53 4.55
N GLU A 29 -15.95 4.37 5.58
CA GLU A 29 -14.66 4.72 6.17
C GLU A 29 -13.92 3.48 6.70
N LEU A 30 -12.58 3.58 6.78
CA LEU A 30 -11.75 2.48 7.23
C LEU A 30 -12.06 2.10 8.70
N PRO A 31 -12.05 0.80 9.02
CA PRO A 31 -12.37 0.32 10.37
C PRO A 31 -11.39 0.88 11.41
N THR A 32 -11.93 1.50 12.46
CA THR A 32 -11.12 2.06 13.56
C THR A 32 -11.04 1.09 14.73
N TYR A 33 -9.82 0.77 15.17
CA TYR A 33 -9.57 -0.17 16.25
C TYR A 33 -9.08 0.54 17.51
N LYS A 34 -9.72 0.26 18.64
CA LYS A 34 -9.26 0.66 19.98
C LYS A 34 -8.92 -0.59 20.78
N VAL A 35 -7.72 -0.62 21.37
CA VAL A 35 -7.29 -1.70 22.26
C VAL A 35 -7.09 -1.17 23.65
N THR A 36 -7.63 -1.90 24.61
CA THR A 36 -7.41 -1.64 26.03
C THR A 36 -6.57 -2.79 26.58
N LYS A 37 -5.45 -2.45 27.22
CA LYS A 37 -4.62 -3.38 27.97
C LYS A 37 -5.01 -3.28 29.44
N GLN A 38 -5.21 -4.42 30.08
CA GLN A 38 -5.53 -4.55 31.50
C GLN A 38 -4.59 -5.58 32.13
N GLY A 39 -4.25 -5.41 33.40
CA GLY A 39 -3.35 -6.31 34.12
C GLY A 39 -1.87 -5.95 34.02
N GLN A 40 -1.04 -6.68 34.79
CA GLN A 40 0.41 -6.47 34.84
C GLN A 40 1.10 -6.98 33.56
N ASP A 41 2.32 -6.52 33.29
CA ASP A 41 3.06 -6.86 32.06
C ASP A 41 3.26 -8.36 31.82
N HIS A 42 3.34 -9.13 32.89
CA HIS A 42 3.48 -10.59 32.85
C HIS A 42 2.14 -11.35 32.79
N ASN A 43 1.01 -10.67 32.96
CA ASN A 43 -0.34 -11.22 32.82
C ASN A 43 -1.28 -10.19 32.18
N SER A 44 -0.88 -9.72 31.00
CA SER A 44 -1.61 -8.68 30.28
C SER A 44 -2.79 -9.29 29.52
N LEU A 45 -3.97 -8.73 29.78
CA LEU A 45 -5.21 -9.02 29.09
C LEU A 45 -5.56 -7.87 28.16
N PHE A 46 -5.91 -8.19 26.93
CA PHE A 46 -6.24 -7.22 25.88
C PHE A 46 -7.69 -7.41 25.45
N SER A 47 -8.47 -6.33 25.52
CA SER A 47 -9.76 -6.23 24.85
C SER A 47 -9.64 -5.30 23.65
N ALA A 48 -10.38 -5.58 22.59
CA ALA A 48 -10.39 -4.74 21.41
C ALA A 48 -11.82 -4.39 21.01
N THR A 49 -11.99 -3.16 20.55
CA THR A 49 -13.23 -2.67 19.96
C THR A 49 -12.92 -2.20 18.54
N VAL A 50 -13.74 -2.61 17.57
CA VAL A 50 -13.69 -2.11 16.19
C VAL A 50 -14.95 -1.32 15.90
N THR A 51 -14.78 -0.18 15.24
CA THR A 51 -15.88 0.71 14.82
C THR A 51 -15.93 0.75 13.31
N VAL A 52 -17.08 0.42 12.73
CA VAL A 52 -17.33 0.42 11.28
C VAL A 52 -18.72 1.00 11.03
N ASN A 53 -18.81 2.06 10.23
CA ASN A 53 -20.07 2.71 9.86
C ASN A 53 -20.98 3.02 11.08
N ALA A 54 -20.39 3.64 12.11
CA ALA A 54 -21.02 3.93 13.42
C ALA A 54 -21.48 2.70 14.26
N THR A 55 -21.30 1.46 13.80
CA THR A 55 -21.50 0.26 14.61
C THR A 55 -20.19 -0.17 15.29
N THR A 56 -20.24 -0.39 16.60
CA THR A 56 -19.09 -0.84 17.40
C THR A 56 -19.22 -2.31 17.80
N PHE A 57 -18.16 -3.09 17.60
CA PHE A 57 -18.07 -4.48 18.02
C PHE A 57 -16.92 -4.64 19.02
N SER A 58 -17.21 -5.22 20.18
CA SER A 58 -16.21 -5.43 21.24
C SER A 58 -16.05 -6.92 21.52
N THR A 59 -14.82 -7.34 21.80
CA THR A 59 -14.53 -8.73 22.18
C THR A 59 -15.14 -9.06 23.54
N PRO A 60 -15.94 -10.13 23.68
CA PRO A 60 -16.61 -10.47 24.94
C PRO A 60 -15.65 -11.04 26.00
N SER A 61 -14.49 -11.56 25.59
CA SER A 61 -13.47 -12.09 26.49
C SER A 61 -12.10 -11.46 26.21
N PRO A 62 -11.35 -11.04 27.26
CA PRO A 62 -9.99 -10.54 27.09
C PRO A 62 -9.04 -11.63 26.60
N SER A 63 -8.09 -11.27 25.75
CA SER A 63 -7.08 -12.15 25.17
C SER A 63 -5.68 -11.83 25.70
N SER A 64 -4.78 -12.80 25.79
CA SER A 64 -3.37 -12.57 26.14
C SER A 64 -2.55 -11.85 25.05
N SER A 65 -3.16 -11.59 23.89
CA SER A 65 -2.52 -10.91 22.75
C SER A 65 -3.40 -9.82 22.15
N SER A 66 -2.84 -8.61 21.98
CA SER A 66 -3.54 -7.49 21.33
C SER A 66 -3.92 -7.77 19.88
N LYS A 67 -3.05 -8.48 19.14
CA LYS A 67 -3.30 -8.86 17.73
C LYS A 67 -4.49 -9.80 17.64
N LYS A 68 -4.58 -10.77 18.56
CA LYS A 68 -5.72 -11.69 18.63
C LYS A 68 -7.01 -10.96 19.01
N ALA A 69 -6.98 -10.10 20.03
CA ALA A 69 -8.15 -9.32 20.42
C ALA A 69 -8.70 -8.48 19.25
N GLN A 70 -7.83 -7.78 18.52
CA GLN A 70 -8.24 -7.00 17.35
C GLN A 70 -8.78 -7.87 16.20
N SER A 71 -8.22 -9.07 16.00
CA SER A 71 -8.74 -10.02 15.01
C SER A 71 -10.12 -10.54 15.38
N ASP A 72 -10.33 -10.90 16.65
CA ASP A 72 -11.60 -11.42 17.15
C ASP A 72 -12.70 -10.32 17.04
N ALA A 73 -12.37 -9.06 17.35
CA ALA A 73 -13.28 -7.93 17.13
C ALA A 73 -13.61 -7.75 15.63
N ALA A 74 -12.61 -7.85 14.76
CA ALA A 74 -12.81 -7.77 13.31
C ALA A 74 -13.67 -8.90 12.76
N GLU A 75 -13.55 -10.11 13.31
CA GLU A 75 -14.36 -11.27 12.95
C GLU A 75 -15.85 -11.05 13.29
N LEU A 76 -16.14 -10.52 14.49
CA LEU A 76 -17.51 -10.18 14.89
C LEU A 76 -18.14 -9.16 13.94
N ALA A 77 -17.40 -8.09 13.62
CA ALA A 77 -17.86 -7.08 12.67
C ALA A 77 -18.03 -7.66 11.26
N TYR A 78 -17.07 -8.45 10.79
CA TYR A 78 -17.11 -9.06 9.46
C TYR A 78 -18.30 -9.99 9.30
N ASN A 79 -18.57 -10.84 10.29
CA ASN A 79 -19.71 -11.75 10.27
C ASN A 79 -21.03 -10.98 10.28
N HIS A 80 -21.14 -9.92 11.08
CA HIS A 80 -22.32 -9.06 11.10
C HIS A 80 -22.62 -8.44 9.72
N PHE A 81 -21.61 -7.85 9.08
CA PHE A 81 -21.81 -7.23 7.75
C PHE A 81 -21.91 -8.24 6.60
N SER A 82 -21.32 -9.42 6.73
CA SER A 82 -21.45 -10.49 5.74
C SER A 82 -22.84 -11.12 5.75
N LEU A 83 -23.48 -11.20 6.92
CA LEU A 83 -24.86 -11.69 7.06
C LEU A 83 -25.91 -10.63 6.65
N MET A 84 -25.52 -9.36 6.58
CA MET A 84 -26.41 -8.26 6.20
C MET A 84 -26.31 -8.01 4.68
N SER A 85 -27.15 -8.70 3.90
CA SER A 85 -27.30 -8.49 2.46
C SER A 85 -27.87 -7.10 2.15
N PRO A 86 -27.60 -6.51 0.97
CA PRO A 86 -28.02 -5.16 0.64
C PRO A 86 -29.48 -5.14 0.18
N SER A 87 -30.42 -5.07 1.12
CA SER A 87 -31.81 -4.68 0.82
C SER A 87 -31.96 -3.16 0.95
N PRO A 88 -32.49 -2.44 -0.06
CA PRO A 88 -32.84 -1.04 0.10
C PRO A 88 -34.21 -0.91 0.78
N SER A 89 -34.44 0.22 1.46
CA SER A 89 -35.63 0.65 2.26
C SER A 89 -35.47 0.35 3.75
N SER A 90 -35.69 1.28 4.69
CA SER A 90 -36.74 2.31 4.69
C SER A 90 -36.37 3.51 5.57
N LEU A 91 -36.82 4.69 5.13
CA LEU A 91 -37.02 5.88 5.94
C LEU A 91 -37.91 5.61 7.17
N ALA A 92 -37.70 6.46 8.18
CA ALA A 92 -38.67 6.98 9.15
C ALA A 92 -39.15 6.04 10.27
N GLY A 93 -39.05 6.56 11.50
CA GLY A 93 -39.84 6.09 12.63
C GLY A 93 -39.23 6.40 13.99
N CYS A 94 -39.24 7.67 14.42
CA CYS A 94 -39.39 7.92 15.85
C CYS A 94 -40.81 7.50 16.26
N PRO A 95 -41.00 6.97 17.47
CA PRO A 95 -41.89 7.71 18.38
C PRO A 95 -41.33 7.80 19.80
N GLY A 96 -41.62 8.93 20.44
CA GLY A 96 -41.40 9.16 21.87
C GLY A 96 -42.63 8.82 22.72
N GLY A 97 -42.38 8.76 24.04
CA GLY A 97 -43.34 8.79 25.15
C GLY A 97 -44.05 7.45 25.46
N SER A 98 -44.46 7.10 26.68
CA SER A 98 -44.19 7.49 28.08
C SER A 98 -45.09 6.58 28.95
N ALA A 99 -44.59 6.00 30.05
CA ALA A 99 -45.31 5.56 31.28
C ALA A 99 -44.35 4.68 32.11
N GLY A 100 -43.90 5.09 33.31
CA GLY A 100 -44.56 4.80 34.60
C GLY A 100 -44.25 3.36 35.04
N GLU A 101 -43.39 3.07 36.02
CA GLU A 101 -43.76 3.14 37.44
C GLU A 101 -42.53 3.12 38.40
N ASN A 102 -42.77 3.58 39.61
CA ASN A 102 -41.85 3.98 40.68
C ASN A 102 -41.18 2.82 41.43
N THR A 103 -39.97 3.05 41.96
CA THR A 103 -39.65 2.91 43.40
C THR A 103 -38.36 3.69 43.74
N ARG A 104 -38.44 4.58 44.74
CA ARG A 104 -37.38 5.36 45.42
C ARG A 104 -37.54 5.06 46.94
N PRO A 105 -36.71 5.50 47.93
CA PRO A 105 -35.35 6.10 47.90
C PRO A 105 -34.32 5.63 49.00
N SER A 106 -33.02 5.93 48.74
CA SER A 106 -32.00 6.57 49.63
C SER A 106 -31.38 5.83 50.86
N PRO A 107 -30.31 6.36 51.55
CA PRO A 107 -29.48 7.59 51.32
C PRO A 107 -27.93 7.46 51.51
N GLY A 108 -27.20 8.53 51.11
CA GLY A 108 -26.07 9.11 51.88
C GLY A 108 -24.65 8.94 51.32
N GLY A 109 -24.07 9.92 50.61
CA GLY A 109 -23.09 10.93 51.12
C GLY A 109 -21.65 10.57 50.65
N LYS A 110 -20.69 11.45 50.31
CA LYS A 110 -20.41 12.89 50.49
C LYS A 110 -19.32 13.35 49.47
N SER A 111 -19.30 14.66 49.17
CA SER A 111 -18.15 15.59 48.90
C SER A 111 -17.05 15.22 47.88
N VAL A 112 -16.85 15.92 46.74
CA VAL A 112 -16.22 17.26 46.47
C VAL A 112 -14.73 17.38 46.85
N GLN A 113 -13.90 17.75 45.83
CA GLN A 113 -12.55 18.38 45.77
C GLN A 113 -11.67 17.66 44.70
N ASP A 114 -10.81 18.25 43.86
CA ASP A 114 -10.33 19.61 43.61
C ASP A 114 -9.67 19.66 42.20
N ALA A 115 -9.20 20.83 41.77
CA ALA A 115 -8.80 21.18 40.41
C ALA A 115 -7.29 21.06 40.10
N ASN A 116 -7.01 21.10 38.78
CA ASN A 116 -5.81 21.67 38.11
C ASN A 116 -4.55 20.78 37.86
N PRO A 117 -3.65 21.14 36.91
CA PRO A 117 -3.18 20.24 35.85
C PRO A 117 -1.63 20.14 35.72
N THR A 118 -1.15 19.26 34.83
CA THR A 118 0.14 19.25 34.04
C THR A 118 1.47 19.60 34.76
N PRO A 119 2.57 18.81 34.68
CA PRO A 119 3.44 18.77 33.47
C PRO A 119 4.15 17.42 33.18
N GLN A 120 4.18 16.98 31.92
CA GLN A 120 5.33 17.11 31.00
C GLN A 120 6.62 16.40 31.48
N SER A 121 6.91 15.24 30.87
CA SER A 121 8.30 14.81 30.64
C SER A 121 8.41 14.26 29.23
N ASN A 122 9.31 14.91 28.50
CA ASN A 122 9.59 14.78 27.08
C ASN A 122 10.63 13.68 26.83
N GLU A 123 10.97 13.54 25.54
CA GLU A 123 12.10 12.81 24.95
C GLU A 123 11.86 11.30 24.69
N ALA A 124 12.18 10.71 23.55
CA ALA A 124 12.62 11.18 22.24
C ALA A 124 12.70 9.96 21.31
N GLY A 125 12.49 10.15 20.00
CA GLY A 125 12.96 9.26 18.92
C GLY A 125 12.16 7.95 18.72
N SER A 126 11.54 7.68 17.58
CA SER A 126 12.06 7.87 16.24
C SER A 126 10.91 8.04 15.25
N VAL A 127 11.00 9.14 14.50
CA VAL A 127 10.22 9.40 13.29
C VAL A 127 10.59 8.33 12.27
N ALA A 128 9.76 7.29 12.15
CA ALA A 128 9.78 6.42 10.99
C ALA A 128 9.30 7.26 9.80
N LYS A 129 10.25 7.77 9.01
CA LYS A 129 9.96 8.30 7.69
C LYS A 129 9.24 7.21 6.90
N ASN A 130 7.98 7.47 6.58
CA ASN A 130 7.18 6.66 5.67
C ASN A 130 7.87 6.70 4.30
N ASP A 131 8.64 5.68 3.98
CA ASP A 131 9.24 5.42 2.66
C ASP A 131 8.29 4.55 1.80
N GLU A 132 6.98 4.77 1.96
CA GLU A 132 5.90 4.07 1.25
C GLU A 132 5.54 4.84 -0.04
N SER A 133 6.56 5.19 -0.83
CA SER A 133 6.39 5.64 -2.23
C SER A 133 7.23 4.84 -3.22
N PHE A 134 7.98 3.83 -2.76
CA PHE A 134 8.83 3.00 -3.63
C PHE A 134 8.15 1.76 -4.21
N GLY A 135 6.93 1.43 -3.74
CA GLY A 135 6.20 0.22 -4.14
C GLY A 135 5.93 0.12 -5.66
N GLY A 136 5.70 1.26 -6.32
CA GLY A 136 5.47 1.31 -7.77
C GLY A 136 6.70 1.00 -8.62
N MET A 137 7.91 1.25 -8.10
CA MET A 137 9.18 1.08 -8.84
C MET A 137 9.73 -0.35 -8.75
N LEU A 138 9.32 -1.11 -7.72
CA LEU A 138 9.85 -2.44 -7.44
C LEU A 138 9.31 -3.53 -8.37
N HIS A 139 8.18 -3.29 -9.05
CA HIS A 139 7.59 -4.26 -9.96
C HIS A 139 7.98 -4.04 -11.43
N LEU A 140 8.70 -2.96 -11.73
CA LEU A 140 8.98 -2.54 -13.10
C LEU A 140 9.90 -3.52 -13.83
N PHE A 141 11.05 -3.87 -13.25
CA PHE A 141 12.05 -4.68 -13.96
C PHE A 141 11.63 -6.13 -14.12
N LYS A 142 10.90 -6.72 -13.16
CA LYS A 142 10.37 -8.09 -13.30
C LYS A 142 9.39 -8.19 -14.47
N ASN A 143 8.47 -7.24 -14.58
CA ASN A 143 7.50 -7.17 -15.68
C ASN A 143 8.20 -6.92 -17.03
N GLN A 144 9.13 -5.95 -17.07
CA GLN A 144 9.90 -5.66 -18.28
C GLN A 144 10.70 -6.87 -18.76
N LEU A 145 11.38 -7.57 -17.86
CA LEU A 145 12.15 -8.78 -18.21
C LEU A 145 11.25 -9.90 -18.71
N GLN A 146 10.06 -10.06 -18.12
CA GLN A 146 9.07 -11.01 -18.60
C GLN A 146 8.57 -10.65 -20.00
N THR A 147 8.21 -9.39 -20.26
CA THR A 147 7.80 -8.91 -21.58
C THR A 147 8.92 -9.06 -22.61
N TYR A 148 10.17 -8.78 -22.22
CA TYR A 148 11.34 -8.98 -23.07
C TYR A 148 11.49 -10.46 -23.46
N ALA A 149 11.43 -11.38 -22.50
CA ALA A 149 11.53 -12.81 -22.73
C ALA A 149 10.42 -13.28 -23.69
N GLN A 150 9.18 -12.84 -23.47
CA GLN A 150 8.05 -13.15 -24.36
C GLN A 150 8.27 -12.65 -25.79
N LYS A 151 8.65 -11.39 -25.97
CA LYS A 151 8.91 -10.79 -27.30
C LYS A 151 10.03 -11.48 -28.06
N ARG A 152 11.00 -12.07 -27.37
CA ARG A 152 12.13 -12.80 -27.94
C ARG A 152 11.90 -14.31 -28.05
N ASN A 153 10.70 -14.80 -27.72
CA ASN A 153 10.36 -16.23 -27.64
C ASN A 153 11.28 -17.03 -26.71
N PHE A 154 11.73 -16.42 -25.62
CA PHE A 154 12.43 -17.12 -24.54
C PHE A 154 11.45 -17.73 -23.55
N SER A 155 11.92 -18.78 -22.86
CA SER A 155 11.19 -19.33 -21.71
C SER A 155 11.01 -18.28 -20.62
N ARG A 156 10.00 -18.47 -19.77
CA ARG A 156 9.72 -17.54 -18.66
C ARG A 156 10.97 -17.41 -17.77
N PRO A 157 11.35 -16.18 -17.37
CA PRO A 157 12.47 -15.97 -16.45
C PRO A 157 12.30 -16.78 -15.16
N VAL A 158 13.35 -17.50 -14.76
CA VAL A 158 13.35 -18.33 -13.55
C VAL A 158 14.19 -17.64 -12.48
N TYR A 159 13.59 -17.38 -11.32
CA TYR A 159 14.27 -16.74 -10.20
C TYR A 159 14.73 -17.79 -9.18
N SER A 160 15.94 -17.62 -8.66
CA SER A 160 16.49 -18.39 -7.54
C SER A 160 16.98 -17.42 -6.47
N CYS A 161 16.48 -17.57 -5.25
CA CYS A 161 16.75 -16.64 -4.17
C CYS A 161 17.19 -17.38 -2.90
N GLU A 162 18.26 -16.88 -2.30
CA GLU A 162 18.87 -17.43 -1.10
C GLU A 162 18.71 -16.44 0.05
N ARG A 163 18.43 -16.96 1.25
CA ARG A 163 18.45 -16.19 2.50
C ARG A 163 19.80 -16.33 3.16
N GLU A 164 20.43 -15.20 3.44
CA GLU A 164 21.73 -15.09 4.06
C GLU A 164 21.61 -14.34 5.39
N GLY A 165 22.49 -14.65 6.35
CA GLY A 165 22.58 -13.94 7.63
C GLY A 165 21.72 -14.52 8.76
N PRO A 166 21.88 -13.99 9.99
CA PRO A 166 21.21 -14.50 11.18
C PRO A 166 19.71 -14.15 11.17
N PRO A 167 18.87 -14.82 11.99
CA PRO A 167 17.41 -14.64 12.00
C PRO A 167 16.92 -13.20 12.19
N HIS A 168 17.71 -12.36 12.87
CA HIS A 168 17.40 -10.95 13.15
C HIS A 168 17.98 -9.97 12.11
N ALA A 169 18.80 -10.44 11.16
CA ALA A 169 19.43 -9.63 10.11
C ALA A 169 19.49 -10.38 8.77
N ILE A 170 18.38 -10.99 8.40
CA ILE A 170 18.25 -11.75 7.15
C ILE A 170 18.39 -10.80 5.96
N ARG A 171 19.22 -11.20 5.00
CA ARG A 171 19.34 -10.59 3.68
C ARG A 171 19.02 -11.61 2.60
N PHE A 172 18.66 -11.12 1.43
CA PHE A 172 18.24 -11.92 0.28
C PHE A 172 19.19 -11.66 -0.88
N LYS A 173 19.67 -12.74 -1.49
CA LYS A 173 20.46 -12.69 -2.72
C LYS A 173 19.70 -13.46 -3.78
N CYS A 174 19.38 -12.80 -4.90
CA CYS A 174 18.60 -13.42 -5.96
C CYS A 174 19.38 -13.43 -7.27
N LYS A 175 19.09 -14.45 -8.08
CA LYS A 175 19.53 -14.62 -9.45
C LYS A 175 18.31 -14.87 -10.32
N VAL A 176 18.39 -14.48 -11.58
CA VAL A 176 17.38 -14.74 -12.60
C VAL A 176 18.04 -15.37 -13.82
N THR A 177 17.45 -16.45 -14.32
CA THR A 177 17.91 -17.15 -15.53
C THR A 177 16.98 -16.82 -16.68
N VAL A 178 17.54 -16.30 -17.77
CA VAL A 178 16.85 -15.96 -19.02
C VAL A 178 17.70 -16.45 -20.18
N ASN A 179 17.11 -17.23 -21.10
CA ASN A 179 17.81 -17.82 -22.25
C ASN A 179 19.06 -18.64 -21.85
N GLY A 180 18.96 -19.43 -20.77
CA GLY A 180 20.07 -20.23 -20.24
C GLY A 180 21.18 -19.43 -19.55
N GLN A 181 21.14 -18.10 -19.58
CA GLN A 181 22.10 -17.23 -18.91
C GLN A 181 21.55 -16.76 -17.57
N THR A 182 22.41 -16.78 -16.54
CA THR A 182 22.02 -16.43 -15.17
C THR A 182 22.64 -15.11 -14.76
N TYR A 183 21.79 -14.22 -14.26
CA TYR A 183 22.12 -12.86 -13.86
C TYR A 183 21.80 -12.67 -12.39
N GLY A 184 22.68 -12.04 -11.63
CA GLY A 184 22.47 -11.81 -10.20
C GLY A 184 22.93 -10.44 -9.78
N SER A 185 22.29 -9.90 -8.75
CA SER A 185 22.79 -8.70 -8.08
C SER A 185 24.08 -9.00 -7.32
N ARG A 186 25.00 -8.02 -7.28
CA ARG A 186 26.21 -8.11 -6.44
C ARG A 186 25.88 -7.97 -4.96
N GLU A 187 24.86 -7.16 -4.66
CA GLU A 187 24.42 -6.85 -3.30
C GLU A 187 23.31 -7.80 -2.82
N SER A 188 23.20 -7.95 -1.51
CA SER A 188 22.09 -8.61 -0.82
C SER A 188 21.12 -7.58 -0.22
N PHE A 189 19.82 -7.87 -0.26
CA PHE A 189 18.77 -6.91 0.06
C PHE A 189 17.94 -7.33 1.28
N PRO A 190 17.32 -6.39 2.01
CA PRO A 190 16.55 -6.72 3.22
C PRO A 190 15.21 -7.43 2.93
N THR A 191 14.74 -7.40 1.68
CA THR A 191 13.46 -8.01 1.28
C THR A 191 13.62 -8.81 0.00
N LEU A 192 12.93 -9.94 -0.10
CA LEU A 192 12.92 -10.80 -1.29
C LEU A 192 12.57 -10.01 -2.58
N SER A 193 11.52 -9.18 -2.53
CA SER A 193 11.09 -8.38 -3.69
C SER A 193 12.19 -7.45 -4.23
N LYS A 194 12.91 -6.76 -3.34
CA LYS A 194 14.06 -5.91 -3.73
C LYS A 194 15.18 -6.73 -4.38
N ALA A 195 15.48 -7.91 -3.84
CA ALA A 195 16.51 -8.78 -4.41
C ALA A 195 16.11 -9.31 -5.80
N GLU A 196 14.87 -9.77 -5.97
CA GLU A 196 14.36 -10.23 -7.26
C GLU A 196 14.39 -9.11 -8.31
N ASN A 197 13.94 -7.91 -7.94
CA ASN A 197 13.92 -6.77 -8.84
C ASN A 197 15.34 -6.33 -9.23
N ALA A 198 16.30 -6.39 -8.30
CA ALA A 198 17.69 -6.11 -8.58
C ALA A 198 18.31 -7.14 -9.54
N ALA A 199 17.99 -8.43 -9.37
CA ALA A 199 18.41 -9.47 -10.32
C ALA A 199 17.79 -9.25 -11.71
N ALA A 200 16.50 -8.89 -11.77
CA ALA A 200 15.81 -8.56 -13.02
C ALA A 200 16.44 -7.37 -13.74
N LYS A 201 16.77 -6.31 -12.99
CA LYS A 201 17.49 -5.14 -13.51
C LYS A 201 18.86 -5.51 -14.06
N ALA A 202 19.64 -6.31 -13.33
CA ALA A 202 20.95 -6.76 -13.78
C ALA A 202 20.85 -7.55 -15.10
N ALA A 203 19.86 -8.43 -15.22
CA ALA A 203 19.60 -9.16 -16.47
C ALA A 203 19.25 -8.22 -17.62
N LEU A 204 18.32 -7.28 -17.42
CA LEU A 204 17.93 -6.32 -18.46
C LEU A 204 19.10 -5.46 -18.92
N MET A 205 19.94 -4.97 -17.98
CA MET A 205 21.11 -4.16 -18.34
C MET A 205 22.14 -4.94 -19.17
N SER A 206 22.27 -6.26 -18.95
CA SER A 206 23.14 -7.11 -19.76
C SER A 206 22.51 -7.52 -21.09
N LEU A 207 21.21 -7.76 -21.12
CA LEU A 207 20.47 -8.19 -22.32
C LEU A 207 20.15 -7.04 -23.28
N LEU A 208 20.16 -5.79 -22.81
CA LEU A 208 20.01 -4.57 -23.60
C LEU A 208 21.29 -3.70 -23.50
N PRO A 209 22.38 -4.05 -24.23
CA PRO A 209 23.62 -3.28 -24.22
C PRO A 209 23.47 -1.82 -24.69
N ASN A 210 22.42 -1.51 -25.46
CA ASN A 210 22.13 -0.16 -25.99
C ASN A 210 21.27 0.70 -25.06
N GLY A 211 21.27 0.39 -23.76
CA GLY A 211 20.50 1.10 -22.76
C GLY A 211 19.17 0.41 -22.53
N VAL A 212 18.81 0.32 -21.26
CA VAL A 212 17.44 0.10 -20.86
C VAL A 212 16.61 1.11 -21.66
N GLU A 213 15.76 0.62 -22.56
CA GLU A 213 14.55 1.33 -22.93
C GLU A 213 13.79 1.48 -21.61
N GLU A 214 14.20 2.46 -20.78
CA GLU A 214 13.51 2.86 -19.56
C GLU A 214 12.10 3.15 -20.04
N ASP A 215 11.21 2.23 -19.72
CA ASP A 215 9.89 2.09 -20.33
C ASP A 215 9.42 3.42 -20.91
N GLU A 216 9.27 3.49 -22.24
CA GLU A 216 8.70 4.64 -22.95
C GLU A 216 7.27 5.01 -22.47
N SER A 217 6.80 4.38 -21.38
CA SER A 217 5.54 4.63 -20.68
C SER A 217 5.75 5.25 -19.29
N SER A 218 6.97 5.25 -18.74
CA SER A 218 7.25 5.66 -17.37
C SER A 218 7.39 7.17 -17.20
N TYR A 219 8.14 7.87 -18.05
CA TYR A 219 8.45 9.29 -17.81
C TYR A 219 7.25 10.22 -17.92
N LYS A 220 6.26 9.91 -18.74
CA LYS A 220 5.00 10.68 -18.79
C LYS A 220 4.23 10.58 -17.48
N ASN A 221 4.10 9.38 -16.95
CA ASN A 221 3.42 9.12 -15.68
C ASN A 221 4.21 9.74 -14.52
N LEU A 222 5.53 9.54 -14.48
CA LEU A 222 6.41 10.13 -13.47
C LEU A 222 6.34 11.67 -13.48
N LEU A 223 6.32 12.29 -14.66
CA LEU A 223 6.18 13.74 -14.77
C LEU A 223 4.78 14.21 -14.33
N GLN A 224 3.73 13.45 -14.63
CA GLN A 224 2.38 13.75 -14.18
C GLN A 224 2.23 13.63 -12.66
N GLU A 225 2.75 12.58 -12.05
CA GLU A 225 2.78 12.39 -10.59
C GLU A 225 3.57 13.50 -9.90
N LEU A 226 4.70 13.91 -10.48
CA LEU A 226 5.51 15.02 -9.98
C LEU A 226 4.73 16.34 -10.07
N ALA A 227 4.07 16.62 -11.20
CA ALA A 227 3.25 17.82 -11.36
C ALA A 227 2.14 17.90 -10.31
N GLN A 228 1.41 16.78 -10.11
CA GLN A 228 0.35 16.69 -9.10
C GLN A 228 0.88 16.89 -7.68
N ARG A 229 2.06 16.33 -7.37
CA ARG A 229 2.70 16.47 -6.06
C ARG A 229 3.17 17.90 -5.78
N GLU A 230 3.69 18.58 -6.79
CA GLU A 230 4.16 19.96 -6.68
C GLU A 230 3.02 20.99 -6.78
N GLY A 231 1.81 20.55 -7.10
CA GLY A 231 0.68 21.46 -7.37
C GLY A 231 0.84 22.23 -8.68
N CYS A 232 1.77 21.82 -9.54
CA CYS A 232 1.94 22.38 -10.87
C CYS A 232 0.88 21.78 -11.80
N GLY A 233 0.26 22.60 -12.65
CA GLY A 233 -0.74 22.14 -13.62
C GLY A 233 -0.23 20.97 -14.49
N LEU A 234 -1.16 20.14 -14.98
CA LEU A 234 -0.83 18.92 -15.72
C LEU A 234 0.09 19.22 -16.93
N PRO A 235 1.08 18.35 -17.24
CA PRO A 235 2.00 18.56 -18.35
C PRO A 235 1.26 18.59 -19.69
N THR A 236 1.56 19.59 -20.52
CA THR A 236 0.98 19.73 -21.87
C THR A 236 2.02 19.43 -22.92
N TYR A 237 1.74 18.50 -23.83
CA TYR A 237 2.65 18.10 -24.91
C TYR A 237 2.25 18.72 -26.23
N CYS A 238 3.22 19.29 -26.94
CA CYS A 238 3.09 19.74 -28.32
C CYS A 238 4.10 18.97 -29.16
N THR A 239 3.63 18.28 -30.22
CA THR A 239 4.51 17.49 -31.09
C THR A 239 4.43 18.01 -32.50
N GLU A 240 5.58 18.41 -33.03
CA GLU A 240 5.77 18.86 -34.39
C GLU A 240 6.27 17.70 -35.24
N LYS A 241 5.63 17.48 -36.39
CA LYS A 241 6.03 16.48 -37.37
C LYS A 241 6.71 17.20 -38.53
N SER A 242 7.90 16.76 -38.89
CA SER A 242 8.68 17.25 -40.02
C SER A 242 9.19 16.09 -40.88
N GLY A 243 9.94 16.40 -41.92
CA GLY A 243 10.57 15.43 -42.83
C GLY A 243 9.66 14.91 -43.92
N GLU A 244 10.26 14.12 -44.82
CA GLU A 244 9.56 13.52 -45.95
C GLU A 244 8.50 12.51 -45.51
N SER A 245 7.45 12.34 -46.33
CA SER A 245 6.35 11.41 -46.05
C SER A 245 6.82 9.97 -45.76
N ARG A 246 7.90 9.53 -46.41
CA ARG A 246 8.49 8.19 -46.25
C ARG A 246 9.44 8.05 -45.06
N ALA A 247 9.87 9.16 -44.47
CA ALA A 247 10.82 9.17 -43.36
C ALA A 247 10.54 10.35 -42.40
N PRO A 248 9.34 10.43 -41.80
CA PRO A 248 8.98 11.54 -40.94
C PRO A 248 9.84 11.56 -39.68
N THR A 249 10.04 12.77 -39.16
CA THR A 249 10.71 13.03 -37.90
C THR A 249 9.75 13.81 -37.00
N PHE A 250 9.90 13.61 -35.69
CA PHE A 250 9.00 14.18 -34.68
C PHE A 250 9.85 14.82 -33.59
N ILE A 251 9.54 16.07 -33.25
CA ILE A 251 10.08 16.76 -32.08
C ILE A 251 8.91 17.09 -31.17
N SER A 252 9.04 16.81 -29.88
CA SER A 252 8.00 17.10 -28.90
C SER A 252 8.53 18.06 -27.85
N THR A 253 7.68 18.97 -27.42
CA THR A 253 7.93 19.90 -26.33
C THR A 253 6.87 19.69 -25.26
N VAL A 254 7.28 19.54 -24.01
CA VAL A 254 6.37 19.45 -22.86
C VAL A 254 6.43 20.75 -22.06
N LYS A 255 5.28 21.34 -21.78
CA LYS A 255 5.13 22.50 -20.92
C LYS A 255 4.59 22.06 -19.56
N ILE A 256 5.32 22.37 -18.51
CA ILE A 256 4.94 22.12 -17.11
C ILE A 256 5.30 23.37 -16.31
N ASP A 257 4.34 23.89 -15.55
CA ASP A 257 4.58 25.04 -14.66
C ASP A 257 5.12 26.29 -15.38
N GLY A 258 4.63 26.54 -16.60
CA GLY A 258 5.10 27.65 -17.44
C GLY A 258 6.43 27.41 -18.16
N VAL A 259 7.20 26.39 -17.77
CA VAL A 259 8.50 26.03 -18.38
C VAL A 259 8.31 24.99 -19.47
N SER A 260 8.97 25.19 -20.61
CA SER A 260 8.93 24.29 -21.76
C SER A 260 10.23 23.49 -21.88
N PHE A 261 10.12 22.19 -22.10
CA PHE A 261 11.24 21.27 -22.30
C PHE A 261 11.10 20.56 -23.63
N THR A 262 12.08 20.73 -24.51
CA THR A 262 12.08 20.11 -25.85
C THR A 262 12.86 18.80 -25.84
N GLY A 263 12.21 17.74 -26.33
CA GLY A 263 12.75 16.40 -26.53
C GLY A 263 13.69 16.30 -27.73
N LYS A 264 14.39 15.17 -27.82
CA LYS A 264 15.17 14.81 -29.00
C LYS A 264 14.25 14.47 -30.17
N GLU A 265 14.74 14.70 -31.39
CA GLU A 265 14.08 14.26 -32.61
C GLU A 265 13.99 12.73 -32.66
N ALA A 266 12.83 12.20 -33.04
CA ALA A 266 12.57 10.78 -33.12
C ALA A 266 11.78 10.39 -34.37
N ARG A 267 11.76 9.09 -34.69
CA ARG A 267 10.99 8.54 -35.82
C ARG A 267 9.51 8.31 -35.50
N THR A 268 9.12 8.46 -34.24
CA THR A 268 7.72 8.32 -33.81
C THR A 268 7.33 9.43 -32.83
N LYS A 269 6.05 9.85 -32.87
CA LYS A 269 5.47 10.78 -31.89
C LYS A 269 5.66 10.30 -30.44
N LYS A 270 5.50 8.99 -30.21
CA LYS A 270 5.65 8.40 -28.87
C LYS A 270 7.06 8.60 -28.30
N GLN A 271 8.09 8.36 -29.10
CA GLN A 271 9.50 8.54 -28.72
C GLN A 271 9.89 10.01 -28.54
N ALA A 272 9.31 10.90 -29.33
CA ALA A 272 9.51 12.34 -29.14
C ALA A 272 8.94 12.79 -27.80
N GLU A 273 7.69 12.40 -27.48
CA GLU A 273 7.00 12.79 -26.23
C GLU A 273 7.63 12.17 -24.97
N MET A 274 7.80 10.84 -24.93
CA MET A 274 9.12 10.27 -24.74
C MET A 274 10.23 11.09 -24.09
N SER A 275 11.14 11.49 -24.97
CA SER A 275 12.32 12.27 -24.67
C SER A 275 12.00 13.60 -23.99
N ALA A 276 10.92 14.28 -24.38
CA ALA A 276 10.53 15.54 -23.76
C ALA A 276 10.17 15.36 -22.27
N ALA A 277 9.38 14.33 -21.97
CA ALA A 277 8.98 13.98 -20.60
C ALA A 277 10.20 13.64 -19.73
N LYS A 278 11.15 12.87 -20.27
CA LYS A 278 12.39 12.52 -19.58
C LYS A 278 13.23 13.75 -19.25
N ILE A 279 13.43 14.65 -20.21
CA ILE A 279 14.20 15.89 -20.00
C ILE A 279 13.53 16.74 -18.91
N ALA A 280 12.22 16.98 -19.00
CA ALA A 280 11.47 17.74 -18.00
C ALA A 280 11.58 17.13 -16.59
N TYR A 281 11.35 15.81 -16.47
CA TYR A 281 11.41 15.11 -15.19
C TYR A 281 12.80 15.16 -14.56
N THR A 282 13.86 14.96 -15.37
CA THR A 282 15.24 15.04 -14.86
C THR A 282 15.65 16.46 -14.49
N ALA A 283 15.15 17.48 -15.19
CA ALA A 283 15.45 18.89 -14.90
C ALA A 283 14.83 19.36 -13.58
N ARG A 284 13.60 18.94 -13.25
CA ARG A 284 12.94 19.30 -11.98
C ARG A 284 13.46 18.52 -10.76
N ARG A 285 14.27 17.47 -10.97
CA ARG A 285 14.87 16.68 -9.89
C ARG A 285 16.29 17.13 -9.50
N ARG A 286 16.86 18.10 -10.19
CA ARG A 286 18.15 18.73 -9.86
C ARG A 286 17.90 19.96 -9.01
#